data_AF-A0A4Z0A7T8-F1
#
_entry.id   AF-A0A4Z0A7T8-F1
#
_cell.length_a   1.000
_cell.length_b   1.000
_cell.length_c   1.000
_cell.angle_alpha   90.00
_cell.angle_beta   90.00
_cell.angle_gamma   90.00
#
_symmetry.space_group_name_H-M   'P 1'
#
loop_
_entity.id
_entity.type
_entity.pdbx_description
1 polymer ?
#
loop_
_entity_poly.entity_id
_entity_poly.type
_entity_poly.pdbx_seq_one_letter_code
_entity_poly.pdbx_strand_id
1 'polypeptide(L)'
;MDSNAEYWSKAQAFGFRFESSGTETYWSTMDTMKSYVNHILVPYFAKARAEHRDPEDQLAIWQIDAWSVHRSAEFRQWMKKKHPTIQLEYVPGGCTGIWQPCNVGIQRVLKHELRCASRADVIAEALQLLDDSKKPSNSSEPFDVSAIQLNKRFKVLRDRSVAWITKAYNVINKPEFVRKAFENSQLEDNPQFNLSHASLTSPAALQALKGLPKTDPELWAELMQLSPESEPIIHRGDREDKAEEQDFEDDLAIPSSALREHLTNSTIAGGGLGHDEKGNIIPVSMAESLDDEAADTNHEFTDAVEDVPEPECGRGHRKRVQVKKYAGEFWEAH
;
A
#
# COMPACT_ATOMS: atom_id res chain seq x y z
N MET A 1 21.34 -1.47 -20.76
CA MET A 1 20.63 -1.07 -19.52
C MET A 1 20.08 0.31 -19.76
N ASP A 2 18.79 0.50 -19.53
CA ASP A 2 18.16 1.82 -19.64
C ASP A 2 18.88 2.81 -18.72
N SER A 3 19.04 4.05 -19.18
CA SER A 3 19.65 5.11 -18.37
C SER A 3 18.65 5.67 -17.36
N ASN A 4 19.12 6.31 -16.29
CA ASN A 4 18.24 7.01 -15.34
C ASN A 4 17.32 8.02 -16.03
N ALA A 5 17.81 8.73 -17.06
CA ALA A 5 17.02 9.68 -17.83
C ALA A 5 15.85 9.01 -18.58
N GLU A 6 16.03 7.77 -19.02
CA GLU A 6 14.98 6.99 -19.67
C GLU A 6 13.89 6.59 -18.68
N TYR A 7 14.25 6.16 -17.47
CA TYR A 7 13.27 5.86 -16.42
C TYR A 7 12.50 7.10 -15.97
N TRP A 8 13.15 8.25 -15.86
CA TRP A 8 12.46 9.53 -15.62
C TRP A 8 11.44 9.86 -16.72
N SER A 9 11.83 9.68 -17.98
CA SER A 9 10.94 9.90 -19.13
C SER A 9 9.75 8.93 -19.13
N LYS A 10 10.00 7.64 -18.81
CA LYS A 10 8.94 6.63 -18.66
C LYS A 10 8.00 6.99 -17.50
N ALA A 11 8.54 7.43 -16.37
CA ALA A 11 7.73 7.80 -15.23
C ALA A 11 6.82 9.00 -15.53
N GLN A 12 7.34 10.01 -16.24
CA GLN A 12 6.55 11.14 -16.73
C GLN A 12 5.47 10.69 -17.72
N ALA A 13 5.80 9.77 -18.64
CA ALA A 13 4.82 9.23 -19.59
C ALA A 13 3.70 8.44 -18.88
N PHE A 14 3.99 7.81 -17.75
CA PHE A 14 2.99 7.17 -16.87
C PHE A 14 2.20 8.18 -16.02
N GLY A 15 2.55 9.47 -16.06
CA GLY A 15 1.90 10.51 -15.27
C GLY A 15 2.32 10.52 -13.80
N PHE A 16 3.45 9.91 -13.44
CA PHE A 16 3.95 9.99 -12.06
C PHE A 16 4.29 11.43 -11.67
N ARG A 17 3.93 11.78 -10.44
CA ARG A 17 4.27 13.05 -9.81
C ARG A 17 5.04 12.76 -8.53
N PHE A 18 6.25 13.31 -8.43
CA PHE A 18 7.11 13.17 -7.27
C PHE A 18 7.03 14.46 -6.46
N GLU A 19 6.26 14.44 -5.38
CA GLU A 19 6.01 15.61 -4.54
C GLU A 19 6.61 15.41 -3.15
N SER A 20 7.29 16.44 -2.65
CA SER A 20 7.75 16.47 -1.25
C SER A 20 6.58 16.84 -0.35
N SER A 21 6.47 16.19 0.82
CA SER A 21 5.48 16.58 1.84
C SER A 21 5.75 17.97 2.41
N GLY A 22 6.98 18.49 2.25
CA GLY A 22 7.42 19.73 2.87
C GLY A 22 7.54 19.64 4.39
N THR A 23 7.45 18.43 4.97
CA THR A 23 7.55 18.18 6.41
C THR A 23 8.75 17.29 6.73
N GLU A 24 9.05 17.12 8.02
CA GLU A 24 10.05 16.15 8.49
C GLU A 24 9.57 14.69 8.34
N THR A 25 8.34 14.47 7.90
CA THR A 25 7.72 13.14 7.77
C THR A 25 7.36 12.85 6.31
N TYR A 26 7.19 11.58 5.97
CA TYR A 26 6.75 11.16 4.64
C TYR A 26 5.22 11.26 4.45
N TRP A 27 4.48 11.71 5.47
CA TRP A 27 3.03 11.75 5.45
C TRP A 27 2.46 12.84 4.55
N SER A 28 1.34 12.55 3.90
CA SER A 28 0.57 13.51 3.12
C SER A 28 0.12 14.69 3.99
N THR A 29 0.16 15.88 3.42
CA THR A 29 -0.41 17.09 4.00
C THR A 29 -1.70 17.46 3.28
N MET A 30 -2.40 18.47 3.79
CA MET A 30 -3.57 19.02 3.11
C MET A 30 -3.25 19.45 1.67
N ASP A 31 -2.08 20.04 1.43
CA ASP A 31 -1.70 20.54 0.12
C ASP A 31 -1.33 19.40 -0.85
N THR A 32 -0.60 18.37 -0.39
CA THR A 32 -0.33 17.20 -1.23
C THR A 32 -1.61 16.43 -1.57
N MET A 33 -2.58 16.38 -0.64
CA MET A 33 -3.89 15.76 -0.93
C MET A 33 -4.71 16.57 -1.94
N LYS A 34 -4.73 17.90 -1.84
CA LYS A 34 -5.35 18.76 -2.87
C LYS A 34 -4.66 18.56 -4.23
N SER A 35 -3.33 18.46 -4.24
CA SER A 35 -2.54 18.21 -5.45
C SER A 35 -2.92 16.87 -6.08
N TYR A 36 -2.94 15.78 -5.30
CA TYR A 36 -3.38 14.46 -5.75
C TYR A 36 -4.78 14.50 -6.37
N VAL A 37 -5.74 15.12 -5.68
CA VAL A 37 -7.12 15.18 -6.16
C VAL A 37 -7.22 15.95 -7.49
N ASN A 38 -6.61 17.13 -7.57
CA ASN A 38 -6.74 18.01 -8.74
C ASN A 38 -6.01 17.47 -9.98
N HIS A 39 -4.89 16.77 -9.78
CA HIS A 39 -3.99 16.40 -10.88
C HIS A 39 -4.07 14.92 -11.25
N ILE A 40 -4.58 14.06 -10.36
CA ILE A 40 -4.68 12.62 -10.61
C ILE A 40 -6.14 12.18 -10.58
N LEU A 41 -6.83 12.33 -9.45
CA LEU A 41 -8.16 11.74 -9.23
C LEU A 41 -9.24 12.35 -10.14
N VAL A 42 -9.35 13.67 -10.15
CA VAL A 42 -10.40 14.38 -10.91
C VAL A 42 -10.22 14.20 -12.42
N PRO A 43 -9.01 14.37 -13.00
CA PRO A 43 -8.78 14.08 -14.41
C PRO A 43 -9.08 12.62 -14.77
N TYR A 44 -8.75 11.67 -13.90
CA TYR A 44 -9.06 10.26 -14.12
C TYR A 44 -10.57 10.03 -14.20
N PHE A 45 -11.36 10.55 -13.25
CA PHE A 45 -12.82 10.41 -13.30
C PHE A 45 -13.43 11.10 -14.51
N ALA A 46 -12.97 12.30 -14.87
CA ALA A 46 -13.46 13.01 -16.05
C ALA A 46 -13.23 12.18 -17.33
N LYS A 47 -12.04 11.59 -17.46
CA LYS A 47 -11.71 10.70 -18.59
C LYS A 47 -12.58 9.44 -18.59
N ALA A 48 -12.67 8.75 -17.46
CA ALA A 48 -13.45 7.51 -17.34
C ALA A 48 -14.94 7.72 -17.67
N ARG A 49 -15.53 8.82 -17.19
CA ARG A 49 -16.92 9.19 -17.51
C ARG A 49 -17.13 9.44 -18.99
N ALA A 50 -16.21 10.15 -19.64
CA ALA A 50 -16.28 10.39 -21.07
C ALA A 50 -16.19 9.09 -21.88
N GLU A 51 -15.33 8.16 -21.45
CA GLU A 51 -15.18 6.83 -22.07
C GLU A 51 -16.44 5.96 -21.90
N HIS A 52 -17.09 6.03 -20.75
CA HIS A 52 -18.33 5.28 -20.46
C HIS A 52 -19.61 5.97 -20.96
N ARG A 53 -19.53 7.25 -21.35
CA ARG A 53 -20.68 8.12 -21.68
C ARG A 53 -21.65 8.26 -20.52
N ASP A 54 -21.10 8.42 -19.32
CA ASP A 54 -21.88 8.61 -18.11
C ASP A 54 -22.62 9.96 -18.14
N PRO A 55 -23.80 10.05 -17.50
CA PRO A 55 -24.48 11.33 -17.29
C PRO A 55 -23.61 12.35 -16.56
N GLU A 56 -23.82 13.65 -16.84
CA GLU A 56 -23.05 14.73 -16.20
C GLU A 56 -23.23 14.76 -14.67
N ASP A 57 -24.40 14.35 -14.19
CA ASP A 57 -24.77 14.28 -12.78
C ASP A 57 -24.42 12.95 -12.10
N GLN A 58 -23.79 12.01 -12.83
CA GLN A 58 -23.31 10.76 -12.25
C GLN A 58 -22.41 11.07 -11.04
N LEU A 59 -22.57 10.35 -9.95
CA LEU A 59 -21.69 10.48 -8.79
C LEU A 59 -20.56 9.45 -8.89
N ALA A 60 -19.39 9.80 -8.36
CA ALA A 60 -18.25 8.90 -8.19
C ALA A 60 -18.03 8.65 -6.71
N ILE A 61 -17.63 7.42 -6.36
CA ILE A 61 -17.21 7.07 -5.00
C ILE A 61 -15.69 6.96 -5.02
N TRP A 62 -15.05 7.65 -4.07
CA TRP A 62 -13.65 7.48 -3.76
C TRP A 62 -13.51 6.78 -2.42
N GLN A 63 -13.15 5.50 -2.48
CA GLN A 63 -12.79 4.71 -1.33
C GLN A 63 -11.37 5.07 -0.85
N ILE A 64 -11.25 5.51 0.41
CA ILE A 64 -10.01 6.05 0.97
C ILE A 64 -9.82 5.57 2.42
N ASP A 65 -8.56 5.47 2.85
CA ASP A 65 -8.21 5.17 4.24
C ASP A 65 -8.69 6.27 5.21
N ALA A 66 -9.09 5.86 6.41
CA ALA A 66 -9.55 6.72 7.50
C ALA A 66 -8.42 7.50 8.20
N TRP A 67 -7.47 8.06 7.43
CA TRP A 67 -6.34 8.81 7.96
C TRP A 67 -6.70 10.23 8.42
N SER A 68 -5.90 10.80 9.33
CA SER A 68 -6.16 12.10 9.96
C SER A 68 -6.42 13.25 8.98
N VAL A 69 -5.61 13.36 7.92
CA VAL A 69 -5.79 14.40 6.89
C VAL A 69 -7.06 14.16 6.07
N HIS A 70 -7.36 12.93 5.69
CA HIS A 70 -8.53 12.57 4.90
C HIS A 70 -9.82 12.85 5.67
N ARG A 71 -9.85 12.53 6.96
CA ARG A 71 -11.01 12.76 7.84
C ARG A 71 -11.14 14.20 8.32
N SER A 72 -10.12 15.03 8.12
CA SER A 72 -10.12 16.42 8.60
C SER A 72 -11.34 17.18 8.05
N ALA A 73 -11.98 17.99 8.91
CA ALA A 73 -13.12 18.80 8.49
C ALA A 73 -12.74 19.74 7.33
N GLU A 74 -11.50 20.25 7.35
CA GLU A 74 -10.96 21.08 6.27
C GLU A 74 -10.97 20.34 4.92
N PHE A 75 -10.42 19.13 4.86
CA PHE A 75 -10.36 18.35 3.62
C PHE A 75 -11.75 17.97 3.12
N ARG A 76 -12.64 17.52 4.02
CA ARG A 76 -14.01 17.14 3.67
C ARG A 76 -14.81 18.33 3.14
N GLN A 77 -14.72 19.49 3.77
CA GLN A 77 -15.38 20.72 3.30
C GLN A 77 -14.81 21.18 1.97
N TRP A 78 -13.49 21.08 1.78
CA TRP A 78 -12.85 21.40 0.51
C TRP A 78 -13.32 20.48 -0.62
N MET A 79 -13.36 19.16 -0.40
CA MET A 79 -13.89 18.17 -1.35
C MET A 79 -15.35 18.47 -1.70
N LYS A 80 -16.21 18.66 -0.71
CA LYS A 80 -17.63 18.99 -0.92
C LYS A 80 -17.82 20.26 -1.75
N LYS A 81 -17.00 21.29 -1.51
CA LYS A 81 -17.09 22.57 -2.22
C LYS A 81 -16.51 22.53 -3.64
N LYS A 82 -15.39 21.83 -3.84
CA LYS A 82 -14.64 21.86 -5.10
C LYS A 82 -14.99 20.72 -6.05
N HIS A 83 -15.32 19.55 -5.50
CA HIS A 83 -15.55 18.32 -6.24
C HIS A 83 -16.83 17.62 -5.75
N PRO A 84 -18.01 18.28 -5.83
CA PRO A 84 -19.25 17.79 -5.22
C PRO A 84 -19.77 16.48 -5.82
N THR A 85 -19.27 16.08 -6.99
CA THR A 85 -19.63 14.82 -7.66
C THR A 85 -18.80 13.63 -7.18
N ILE A 86 -17.84 13.83 -6.27
CA ILE A 86 -17.00 12.78 -5.67
C ILE A 86 -17.38 12.61 -4.20
N GLN A 87 -17.96 11.46 -3.88
CA GLN A 87 -18.29 11.06 -2.51
C GLN A 87 -17.13 10.31 -1.88
N LEU A 88 -16.81 10.64 -0.63
CA LEU A 88 -15.77 9.94 0.14
C LEU A 88 -16.39 8.74 0.86
N GLU A 89 -15.82 7.57 0.67
CA GLU A 89 -16.14 6.36 1.42
C GLU A 89 -14.89 5.95 2.21
N TYR A 90 -14.97 5.96 3.53
CA TYR A 90 -13.82 5.56 4.36
C TYR A 90 -13.80 4.06 4.54
N VAL A 91 -12.62 3.46 4.34
CA VAL A 91 -12.37 2.10 4.81
C VAL A 91 -12.19 2.17 6.34
N PRO A 92 -12.98 1.39 7.11
CA PRO A 92 -12.81 1.36 8.56
C PRO A 92 -11.40 0.94 8.96
N GLY A 93 -10.96 1.43 10.13
CA GLY A 93 -9.67 1.04 10.68
C GLY A 93 -9.58 -0.48 10.90
N GLY A 94 -8.47 -1.09 10.52
CA GLY A 94 -8.22 -2.53 10.54
C GLY A 94 -8.78 -3.29 9.33
N CYS A 95 -9.58 -2.64 8.48
CA CYS A 95 -10.25 -3.31 7.36
C CYS A 95 -9.52 -3.14 6.02
N THR A 96 -8.41 -2.42 5.95
CA THR A 96 -7.71 -2.17 4.69
C THR A 96 -7.25 -3.46 4.00
N GLY A 97 -6.74 -4.44 4.75
CA GLY A 97 -6.35 -5.75 4.22
C GLY A 97 -7.49 -6.64 3.70
N ILE A 98 -8.75 -6.23 3.89
CA ILE A 98 -9.95 -7.02 3.56
C ILE A 98 -10.82 -6.26 2.54
N TRP A 99 -10.95 -4.95 2.72
CA TRP A 99 -11.97 -4.14 2.06
C TRP A 99 -11.41 -2.98 1.23
N GLN A 100 -10.08 -2.87 1.12
CA GLN A 100 -9.43 -1.89 0.24
C GLN A 100 -8.71 -2.62 -0.92
N PRO A 101 -9.22 -2.57 -2.16
CA PRO A 101 -8.65 -3.28 -3.30
C PRO A 101 -7.15 -3.00 -3.50
N CYS A 102 -6.73 -1.75 -3.26
CA CYS A 102 -5.32 -1.41 -3.31
C CYS A 102 -4.46 -2.26 -2.36
N ASN A 103 -4.90 -2.48 -1.13
CA ASN A 103 -4.14 -3.26 -0.14
C ASN A 103 -4.30 -4.76 -0.38
N VAL A 104 -5.51 -5.22 -0.67
CA VAL A 104 -5.85 -6.63 -0.93
C VAL A 104 -5.04 -7.22 -2.08
N GLY A 105 -4.90 -6.50 -3.20
CA GLY A 105 -4.29 -7.07 -4.40
C GLY A 105 -3.08 -6.32 -4.96
N ILE A 106 -3.09 -4.99 -4.94
CA ILE A 106 -2.15 -4.19 -5.75
C ILE A 106 -0.85 -3.94 -4.97
N GLN A 107 -0.95 -3.56 -3.70
CA GLN A 107 0.19 -3.11 -2.90
C GLN A 107 1.17 -4.25 -2.59
N ARG A 108 0.70 -5.48 -2.35
CA ARG A 108 1.61 -6.62 -2.09
C ARG A 108 2.53 -6.87 -3.27
N VAL A 109 1.97 -6.95 -4.48
CA VAL A 109 2.74 -7.13 -5.73
C VAL A 109 3.64 -5.93 -5.96
N LEU A 110 3.14 -4.70 -5.82
CA LEU A 110 3.94 -3.49 -5.97
C LEU A 110 5.16 -3.47 -5.04
N LYS A 111 4.95 -3.73 -3.74
CA LYS A 111 6.01 -3.76 -2.72
C LYS A 111 7.03 -4.86 -3.03
N HIS A 112 6.57 -6.05 -3.42
CA HIS A 112 7.45 -7.15 -3.81
C HIS A 112 8.33 -6.77 -5.01
N GLU A 113 7.75 -6.24 -6.07
CA GLU A 113 8.50 -5.81 -7.27
C GLU A 113 9.50 -4.68 -6.96
N LEU A 114 9.14 -3.74 -6.08
CA LEU A 114 10.06 -2.70 -5.60
C LEU A 114 11.25 -3.29 -4.85
N ARG A 115 11.03 -4.30 -3.98
CA ARG A 115 12.11 -5.00 -3.27
C ARG A 115 13.00 -5.78 -4.23
N CYS A 116 12.42 -6.50 -5.18
CA CYS A 116 13.17 -7.22 -6.23
C CYS A 116 14.04 -6.27 -7.06
N ALA A 117 13.47 -5.15 -7.54
CA ALA A 117 14.19 -4.16 -8.32
C ALA A 117 15.33 -3.49 -7.54
N SER A 118 15.06 -3.09 -6.28
CA SER A 118 16.08 -2.47 -5.43
C SER A 118 17.19 -3.45 -5.02
N ARG A 119 16.86 -4.70 -4.71
CA ARG A 119 17.84 -5.76 -4.42
C ARG A 119 18.73 -6.06 -5.63
N ALA A 120 18.15 -6.11 -6.83
CA ALA A 120 18.92 -6.30 -8.06
C ALA A 120 19.97 -5.19 -8.25
N ASP A 121 19.61 -3.93 -7.99
CA ASP A 121 20.55 -2.81 -8.06
C ASP A 121 21.68 -2.92 -7.02
N VAL A 122 21.36 -3.32 -5.79
CA VAL A 122 22.35 -3.54 -4.72
C VAL A 122 23.31 -4.67 -5.08
N ILE A 123 22.79 -5.79 -5.61
CA ILE A 123 23.60 -6.93 -6.06
C ILE A 123 24.51 -6.50 -7.22
N ALA A 124 23.97 -5.81 -8.22
CA ALA A 124 24.75 -5.35 -9.37
C ALA A 124 25.89 -4.42 -8.95
N GLU A 125 25.63 -3.50 -8.02
CA GLU A 125 26.67 -2.63 -7.46
C GLU A 125 27.72 -3.41 -6.67
N ALA A 126 27.31 -4.34 -5.81
CA ALA A 126 28.24 -5.17 -5.05
C ALA A 126 29.15 -6.00 -5.97
N LEU A 127 28.59 -6.61 -7.02
CA LEU A 127 29.34 -7.37 -8.02
C LEU A 127 30.33 -6.47 -8.80
N GLN A 128 29.91 -5.27 -9.19
CA GLN A 128 30.81 -4.32 -9.84
C GLN A 128 31.97 -3.92 -8.92
N LEU A 129 31.70 -3.62 -7.66
CA LEU A 129 32.74 -3.30 -6.68
C LEU A 129 33.69 -4.49 -6.42
N LEU A 130 33.18 -5.72 -6.42
CA LEU A 130 34.00 -6.93 -6.33
C LEU A 130 34.90 -7.10 -7.55
N ASP A 131 34.38 -6.84 -8.74
CA ASP A 131 35.16 -6.92 -9.99
C ASP A 131 36.23 -5.83 -10.06
N ASP A 132 35.90 -4.59 -9.68
CA ASP A 132 36.83 -3.46 -9.66
C ASP A 132 37.91 -3.62 -8.59
N SER A 133 37.64 -4.37 -7.52
CA SER A 133 38.59 -4.67 -6.44
C SER A 133 39.43 -5.92 -6.68
N LYS A 134 39.25 -6.61 -7.82
CA LYS A 134 40.15 -7.70 -8.24
C LYS A 134 41.56 -7.16 -8.45
N LYS A 135 42.46 -7.47 -7.50
CA LYS A 135 43.89 -7.17 -7.61
C LYS A 135 44.52 -8.03 -8.72
N PRO A 136 45.60 -7.56 -9.39
CA PRO A 136 46.37 -8.41 -10.30
C PRO A 136 46.85 -9.67 -9.57
N SER A 137 46.88 -10.80 -10.26
CA SER A 137 47.07 -12.18 -9.76
C SER A 137 48.35 -12.44 -8.94
N ASN A 138 49.21 -11.43 -8.75
CA ASN A 138 50.49 -11.51 -8.05
C ASN A 138 50.50 -10.75 -6.70
N SER A 139 49.35 -10.23 -6.24
CA SER A 139 49.22 -9.55 -4.95
C SER A 139 49.01 -10.54 -3.81
N SER A 140 49.91 -10.57 -2.82
CA SER A 140 49.82 -11.36 -1.59
C SER A 140 48.98 -10.70 -0.48
N GLU A 141 48.46 -9.50 -0.71
CA GLU A 141 47.63 -8.82 0.28
C GLU A 141 46.20 -9.39 0.36
N PRO A 142 45.64 -9.58 1.56
CA PRO A 142 44.26 -10.03 1.74
C PRO A 142 43.26 -9.11 1.04
N PHE A 143 42.17 -9.70 0.55
CA PHE A 143 41.03 -8.96 0.04
C PHE A 143 40.32 -8.24 1.18
N ASP A 144 40.26 -6.90 1.13
CA ASP A 144 39.60 -6.11 2.16
C ASP A 144 38.12 -5.92 1.82
N VAL A 145 37.26 -6.73 2.45
CA VAL A 145 35.80 -6.65 2.30
C VAL A 145 35.26 -5.30 2.82
N SER A 146 35.94 -4.64 3.76
CA SER A 146 35.51 -3.35 4.31
C SER A 146 35.61 -2.19 3.31
N ALA A 147 36.37 -2.39 2.22
CA ALA A 147 36.44 -1.47 1.10
C ALA A 147 35.20 -1.49 0.20
N ILE A 148 34.35 -2.53 0.28
CA ILE A 148 33.09 -2.62 -0.48
C ILE A 148 32.04 -1.76 0.22
N GLN A 149 31.94 -0.50 -0.19
CA GLN A 149 30.93 0.42 0.33
C GLN A 149 29.85 0.70 -0.72
N LEU A 150 28.66 0.16 -0.47
CA LEU A 150 27.47 0.48 -1.27
C LEU A 150 27.15 1.98 -1.19
N ASN A 151 26.74 2.55 -2.32
CA ASN A 151 26.43 3.94 -2.49
C ASN A 151 25.07 4.28 -1.88
N LYS A 152 25.13 4.73 -0.62
CA LYS A 152 23.96 5.17 0.15
C LYS A 152 23.63 6.65 -0.05
N ARG A 153 24.25 7.34 -1.02
CA ARG A 153 24.01 8.77 -1.25
C ARG A 153 22.57 8.98 -1.71
N PHE A 154 21.88 9.89 -1.04
CA PHE A 154 20.46 10.15 -1.30
C PHE A 154 20.14 10.46 -2.77
N LYS A 155 20.98 11.27 -3.44
CA LYS A 155 20.81 11.59 -4.87
C LYS A 155 20.78 10.33 -5.74
N VAL A 156 21.65 9.36 -5.44
CA VAL A 156 21.78 8.12 -6.22
C VAL A 156 20.56 7.22 -5.97
N LEU A 157 20.13 7.10 -4.71
CA LEU A 157 18.94 6.33 -4.35
C LEU A 157 17.67 6.95 -4.95
N ARG A 158 17.58 8.29 -5.00
CA ARG A 158 16.46 9.00 -5.64
C ARG A 158 16.36 8.62 -7.12
N ASP A 159 17.47 8.67 -7.86
CA ASP A 159 17.46 8.33 -9.30
C ASP A 159 17.14 6.85 -9.53
N ARG A 160 17.70 5.94 -8.72
CA ARG A 160 17.40 4.50 -8.79
C ARG A 160 15.94 4.19 -8.45
N SER A 161 15.36 4.90 -7.47
CA SER A 161 13.98 4.67 -7.04
C SER A 161 12.96 4.87 -8.16
N VAL A 162 13.22 5.80 -9.10
CA VAL A 162 12.37 6.01 -10.27
C VAL A 162 12.37 4.77 -11.17
N ALA A 163 13.53 4.13 -11.36
CA ALA A 163 13.63 2.88 -12.09
C ALA A 163 12.85 1.76 -11.40
N TRP A 164 12.97 1.65 -10.07
CA TRP A 164 12.25 0.62 -9.29
C TRP A 164 10.74 0.79 -9.42
N ILE A 165 10.22 2.01 -9.23
CA ILE A 165 8.79 2.31 -9.34
C ILE A 165 8.29 2.06 -10.76
N THR A 166 9.03 2.47 -11.78
CA THR A 166 8.65 2.28 -13.19
C THR A 166 8.59 0.79 -13.55
N LYS A 167 9.55 -0.02 -13.08
CA LYS A 167 9.54 -1.48 -13.27
C LYS A 167 8.33 -2.11 -12.58
N ALA A 168 8.11 -1.78 -11.31
CA ALA A 168 6.99 -2.31 -10.54
C ALA A 168 5.63 -1.89 -11.11
N TYR A 169 5.50 -0.65 -11.58
CA TYR A 169 4.27 -0.15 -12.22
C TYR A 169 3.92 -0.92 -13.49
N ASN A 170 4.88 -1.22 -14.35
CA ASN A 170 4.65 -2.05 -15.54
C ASN A 170 4.11 -3.45 -15.20
N VAL A 171 4.44 -3.96 -14.01
CA VAL A 171 3.91 -5.23 -13.54
C VAL A 171 2.47 -5.09 -13.08
N ILE A 172 2.15 -4.08 -12.28
CA ILE A 172 0.83 -3.95 -11.65
C ILE A 172 -0.22 -3.24 -12.52
N ASN A 173 0.19 -2.45 -13.50
CA ASN A 173 -0.71 -1.66 -14.35
C ASN A 173 -1.37 -2.51 -15.43
N LYS A 174 -2.08 -3.56 -15.01
CA LYS A 174 -2.83 -4.44 -15.89
C LYS A 174 -4.28 -4.55 -15.42
N PRO A 175 -5.28 -4.39 -16.30
CA PRO A 175 -6.69 -4.40 -15.92
C PRO A 175 -7.13 -5.65 -15.14
N GLU A 176 -6.55 -6.81 -15.46
CA GLU A 176 -6.85 -8.07 -14.76
C GLU A 176 -6.47 -8.03 -13.28
N PHE A 177 -5.34 -7.41 -12.91
CA PHE A 177 -4.93 -7.28 -11.51
C PHE A 177 -5.87 -6.36 -10.74
N VAL A 178 -6.23 -5.23 -11.36
CA VAL A 178 -7.14 -4.28 -10.73
C VAL A 178 -8.50 -4.95 -10.51
N ARG A 179 -9.10 -5.56 -11.53
CA ARG A 179 -10.39 -6.26 -11.39
C ARG A 179 -10.35 -7.31 -10.30
N LYS A 180 -9.29 -8.11 -10.27
CA LYS A 180 -9.17 -9.19 -9.29
C LYS A 180 -9.00 -8.69 -7.87
N ALA A 181 -8.30 -7.58 -7.68
CA ALA A 181 -8.20 -6.94 -6.37
C ALA A 181 -9.57 -6.52 -5.81
N PHE A 182 -10.48 -6.03 -6.67
CA PHE A 182 -11.86 -5.74 -6.28
C PHE A 182 -12.68 -7.01 -6.00
N GLU A 183 -12.49 -8.08 -6.79
CA GLU A 183 -13.14 -9.38 -6.53
C GLU A 183 -12.71 -9.99 -5.19
N ASN A 184 -11.44 -9.88 -4.84
CA ASN A 184 -10.89 -10.42 -3.60
C ASN A 184 -11.22 -9.55 -2.38
N SER A 185 -11.74 -8.34 -2.58
CA SER A 185 -12.17 -7.46 -1.48
C SER A 185 -13.54 -7.91 -0.97
N GLN A 186 -13.53 -8.84 -0.01
CA GLN A 186 -14.67 -9.61 0.46
C GLN A 186 -14.58 -9.87 1.96
N LEU A 187 -15.72 -9.90 2.66
CA LEU A 187 -15.77 -10.31 4.06
C LEU A 187 -15.81 -11.85 4.16
N GLU A 188 -14.97 -12.43 5.01
CA GLU A 188 -14.91 -13.89 5.22
C GLU A 188 -16.24 -14.46 5.72
N ASP A 189 -16.88 -13.77 6.66
CA ASP A 189 -18.16 -14.18 7.26
C ASP A 189 -19.37 -13.97 6.34
N ASN A 190 -19.19 -13.25 5.23
CA ASN A 190 -20.26 -13.02 4.25
C ASN A 190 -19.71 -13.00 2.82
N PRO A 191 -19.38 -14.20 2.28
CA PRO A 191 -18.76 -14.31 0.96
C PRO A 191 -19.79 -14.11 -0.19
N GLN A 192 -20.99 -13.62 0.10
CA GLN A 192 -22.02 -13.40 -0.90
C GLN A 192 -21.68 -12.21 -1.82
N PHE A 193 -21.04 -11.18 -1.27
CA PHE A 193 -20.73 -9.95 -1.99
C PHE A 193 -19.25 -9.59 -1.88
N ASN A 194 -18.74 -8.90 -2.89
CA ASN A 194 -17.41 -8.30 -2.92
C ASN A 194 -17.48 -6.97 -3.68
N LEU A 195 -16.36 -6.24 -3.74
CA LEU A 195 -16.33 -4.91 -4.36
C LEU A 195 -16.26 -4.93 -5.90
N SER A 196 -16.27 -6.10 -6.54
CA SER A 196 -16.27 -6.16 -8.02
C SER A 196 -17.56 -5.61 -8.60
N HIS A 197 -17.46 -4.98 -9.78
CA HIS A 197 -18.63 -4.52 -10.53
C HIS A 197 -19.65 -5.65 -10.73
N ALA A 198 -19.20 -6.86 -11.09
CA ALA A 198 -20.08 -7.99 -11.31
C ALA A 198 -20.89 -8.38 -10.06
N SER A 199 -20.28 -8.30 -8.87
CA SER A 199 -20.97 -8.55 -7.60
C SER A 199 -21.96 -7.45 -7.27
N LEU A 200 -21.52 -6.18 -7.32
CA LEU A 200 -22.32 -5.01 -6.95
C LEU A 200 -23.51 -4.77 -7.89
N THR A 201 -23.42 -5.15 -9.17
CA THR A 201 -24.53 -5.05 -10.13
C THR A 201 -25.30 -6.35 -10.31
N SER A 202 -25.03 -7.37 -9.48
CA SER A 202 -25.69 -8.67 -9.61
C SER A 202 -27.19 -8.59 -9.24
N PRO A 203 -28.05 -9.45 -9.81
CA PRO A 203 -29.44 -9.55 -9.38
C PRO A 203 -29.59 -9.81 -7.87
N ALA A 204 -28.67 -10.58 -7.28
CA ALA A 204 -28.64 -10.87 -5.85
C ALA A 204 -28.37 -9.61 -5.02
N ALA A 205 -27.39 -8.79 -5.40
CA ALA A 205 -27.09 -7.53 -4.71
C ALA A 205 -28.27 -6.55 -4.80
N LEU A 206 -28.87 -6.42 -5.99
CA LEU A 206 -30.06 -5.58 -6.19
C LEU A 206 -31.27 -6.07 -5.38
N GLN A 207 -31.43 -7.39 -5.25
CA GLN A 207 -32.49 -7.98 -4.43
C GLN A 207 -32.24 -7.75 -2.94
N ALA A 208 -31.00 -7.91 -2.48
CA ALA A 208 -30.61 -7.61 -1.09
C ALA A 208 -30.88 -6.14 -0.75
N LEU A 209 -30.50 -5.21 -1.63
CA LEU A 209 -30.77 -3.78 -1.46
C LEU A 209 -32.28 -3.47 -1.39
N LYS A 210 -33.10 -4.09 -2.24
CA LYS A 210 -34.57 -3.97 -2.19
C LYS A 210 -35.17 -4.59 -0.91
N GLY A 211 -34.52 -5.61 -0.36
CA GLY A 211 -34.92 -6.29 0.87
C GLY A 211 -34.52 -5.54 2.14
N LEU A 212 -33.55 -4.64 2.06
CA LEU A 212 -32.95 -3.94 3.20
C LEU A 212 -33.96 -3.29 4.16
N PRO A 213 -35.05 -2.61 3.69
CA PRO A 213 -36.04 -2.04 4.60
C PRO A 213 -36.71 -3.04 5.56
N LYS A 214 -36.67 -4.34 5.21
CA LYS A 214 -37.26 -5.42 6.00
C LYS A 214 -36.21 -6.21 6.78
N THR A 215 -35.03 -6.43 6.19
CA THR A 215 -33.97 -7.26 6.80
C THR A 215 -33.12 -6.46 7.78
N ASP A 216 -32.90 -5.18 7.50
CA ASP A 216 -32.13 -4.26 8.33
C ASP A 216 -32.73 -2.84 8.24
N PRO A 217 -33.84 -2.60 8.95
CA PRO A 217 -34.52 -1.31 8.91
C PRO A 217 -33.68 -0.17 9.51
N GLU A 218 -32.73 -0.47 10.40
CA GLU A 218 -31.84 0.53 11.00
C GLU A 218 -30.84 1.03 9.97
N LEU A 219 -30.12 0.13 9.29
CA LEU A 219 -29.23 0.49 8.19
C LEU A 219 -29.98 1.17 7.04
N TRP A 220 -31.18 0.69 6.70
CA TRP A 220 -32.01 1.36 5.69
C TRP A 220 -32.37 2.79 6.11
N ALA A 221 -32.76 3.01 7.37
CA ALA A 221 -33.06 4.34 7.88
C ALA A 221 -31.82 5.25 7.87
N GLU A 222 -30.63 4.72 8.18
CA GLU A 222 -29.36 5.43 8.06
C GLU A 222 -29.09 5.85 6.61
N LEU A 223 -29.19 4.91 5.66
CA LEU A 223 -28.99 5.17 4.23
C LEU A 223 -30.00 6.18 3.67
N MET A 224 -31.27 6.13 4.09
CA MET A 224 -32.29 7.10 3.66
C MET A 224 -32.09 8.50 4.26
N GLN A 225 -31.34 8.61 5.36
CA GLN A 225 -30.94 9.90 5.95
C GLN A 225 -29.67 10.47 5.29
N LEU A 226 -28.98 9.69 4.44
CA LEU A 226 -27.88 10.19 3.63
C LEU A 226 -28.44 11.05 2.48
N SER A 227 -28.48 12.36 2.71
CA SER A 227 -28.57 13.34 1.64
C SER A 227 -27.24 13.38 0.87
N PRO A 228 -27.22 13.76 -0.42
CA PRO A 228 -25.98 14.16 -1.10
C PRO A 228 -25.18 15.23 -0.34
N GLU A 229 -25.83 15.94 0.59
CA GLU A 229 -25.22 16.94 1.46
C GLU A 229 -24.71 16.39 2.80
N SER A 230 -25.01 15.14 3.16
CA SER A 230 -24.61 14.54 4.42
C SER A 230 -23.09 14.38 4.51
N GLU A 231 -22.52 14.56 5.69
CA GLU A 231 -21.11 14.24 5.91
C GLU A 231 -20.90 12.73 5.72
N PRO A 232 -19.76 12.29 5.15
CA PRO A 232 -19.47 10.87 5.04
C PRO A 232 -19.53 10.22 6.41
N ILE A 233 -20.15 9.03 6.49
CA ILE A 233 -20.27 8.27 7.73
C ILE A 233 -18.85 7.95 8.21
N ILE A 234 -18.52 8.45 9.40
CA ILE A 234 -17.32 8.05 10.13
C ILE A 234 -17.85 7.16 11.25
N HIS A 235 -17.60 5.85 11.17
CA HIS A 235 -18.06 4.93 12.19
C HIS A 235 -17.35 5.26 13.50
N ARG A 236 -18.07 5.31 14.63
CA ARG A 236 -17.53 5.70 15.95
C ARG A 236 -16.39 4.78 16.44
N GLY A 237 -16.16 3.64 15.77
CA GLY A 237 -15.07 2.70 16.01
C GLY A 237 -13.83 2.91 15.14
N ASP A 238 -13.85 3.84 14.18
CA ASP A 238 -12.73 4.11 13.25
C ASP A 238 -11.55 4.75 14.00
N ARG A 239 -10.83 3.92 14.76
CA ARG A 239 -9.48 4.25 15.22
C ARG A 239 -8.63 4.44 13.97
N GLU A 240 -7.71 5.40 14.04
CA GLU A 240 -6.67 5.48 13.02
C GLU A 240 -5.99 4.12 12.95
N ASP A 241 -5.80 3.61 11.73
CA ASP A 241 -4.88 2.50 11.52
C ASP A 241 -3.57 2.91 12.17
N LYS A 242 -3.16 2.16 13.19
CA LYS A 242 -1.76 2.21 13.58
C LYS A 242 -1.01 1.78 12.33
N ALA A 243 -0.01 2.56 11.93
CA ALA A 243 0.97 2.09 10.98
C ALA A 243 1.70 0.92 11.65
N GLU A 244 1.09 -0.26 11.58
CA GLU A 244 1.77 -1.50 11.86
C GLU A 244 2.75 -1.64 10.70
N GLU A 245 4.04 -1.45 11.02
CA GLU A 245 5.09 -2.07 10.23
C GLU A 245 4.79 -3.56 10.31
N GLN A 246 4.03 -4.05 9.33
CA GLN A 246 3.82 -5.48 9.18
C GLN A 246 5.23 -6.05 9.04
N ASP A 247 5.68 -6.83 10.01
CA ASP A 247 6.91 -7.60 9.91
C ASP A 247 6.68 -8.57 8.75
N PHE A 248 7.08 -8.14 7.56
CA PHE A 248 6.95 -8.93 6.37
C PHE A 248 8.07 -9.96 6.41
N GLU A 249 7.71 -11.23 6.55
CA GLU A 249 8.59 -12.35 6.20
C GLU A 249 9.23 -12.08 4.83
N ASP A 250 10.47 -12.55 4.64
CA ASP A 250 11.26 -12.30 3.42
C ASP A 250 10.67 -13.05 2.21
N ASP A 251 9.61 -12.49 1.65
CA ASP A 251 8.90 -12.99 0.45
C ASP A 251 9.75 -12.90 -0.83
N LEU A 252 11.02 -12.51 -0.77
CA LEU A 252 11.90 -12.42 -1.96
C LEU A 252 12.22 -13.78 -2.57
N ALA A 253 12.05 -14.86 -1.82
CA ALA A 253 12.13 -16.22 -2.35
C ALA A 253 10.95 -16.57 -3.26
N ILE A 254 9.83 -15.83 -3.16
CA ILE A 254 8.64 -16.06 -3.97
C ILE A 254 8.87 -15.44 -5.35
N PRO A 255 8.77 -16.20 -6.46
CA PRO A 255 8.87 -15.63 -7.80
C PRO A 255 7.73 -14.64 -8.06
N SER A 256 8.03 -13.50 -8.68
CA SER A 256 7.03 -12.53 -9.16
C SER A 256 5.89 -13.17 -9.97
N SER A 257 6.16 -14.21 -10.75
CA SER A 257 5.12 -14.96 -11.47
C SER A 257 4.16 -15.67 -10.52
N ALA A 258 4.66 -16.34 -9.49
CA ALA A 258 3.84 -17.08 -8.53
C ALA A 258 2.93 -16.13 -7.73
N LEU A 259 3.45 -14.97 -7.29
CA LEU A 259 2.66 -13.97 -6.58
C LEU A 259 1.53 -13.41 -7.46
N ARG A 260 1.82 -13.15 -8.73
CA ARG A 260 0.82 -12.67 -9.70
C ARG A 260 -0.22 -13.74 -10.02
N GLU A 261 0.22 -14.98 -10.23
CA GLU A 261 -0.65 -16.11 -10.51
C GLU A 261 -1.61 -16.35 -9.36
N HIS A 262 -1.14 -16.41 -8.13
CA HIS A 262 -1.98 -16.55 -6.94
C HIS A 262 -3.00 -15.42 -6.79
N LEU A 263 -2.61 -14.18 -7.10
CA LEU A 263 -3.55 -13.07 -7.08
C LEU A 263 -4.66 -13.28 -8.11
N THR A 264 -4.31 -13.70 -9.34
CA THR A 264 -5.25 -13.89 -10.46
C THR A 264 -6.08 -15.17 -10.40
N ASN A 265 -5.49 -16.24 -9.88
CA ASN A 265 -6.00 -17.59 -9.84
C ASN A 265 -5.83 -18.08 -8.41
N SER A 266 -6.91 -18.39 -7.70
CA SER A 266 -6.88 -18.92 -6.34
C SER A 266 -6.25 -20.32 -6.21
N THR A 267 -5.46 -20.77 -7.19
CA THR A 267 -4.79 -22.06 -7.22
C THR A 267 -3.33 -21.85 -7.63
N ILE A 268 -2.39 -22.15 -6.72
CA ILE A 268 -0.96 -22.19 -7.06
C ILE A 268 -0.63 -23.59 -7.56
N ALA A 269 -0.09 -23.69 -8.76
CA ALA A 269 0.37 -24.94 -9.34
C ALA A 269 1.83 -25.24 -8.94
N GLY A 270 2.02 -25.83 -7.75
CA GLY A 270 3.20 -26.64 -7.40
C GLY A 270 4.56 -25.93 -7.26
N GLY A 271 5.41 -26.50 -6.40
CA GLY A 271 6.83 -26.16 -6.27
C GLY A 271 7.17 -25.34 -5.00
N GLY A 272 7.27 -26.00 -3.85
CA GLY A 272 7.90 -25.42 -2.64
C GLY A 272 7.25 -24.15 -2.06
N LEU A 273 6.00 -23.86 -2.42
CA LEU A 273 5.23 -22.72 -1.94
C LEU A 273 3.98 -23.24 -1.22
N GLY A 274 3.63 -22.61 -0.10
CA GLY A 274 2.53 -22.98 0.79
C GLY A 274 1.64 -21.77 1.09
N HIS A 275 0.65 -21.96 1.96
CA HIS A 275 -0.20 -20.88 2.44
C HIS A 275 -0.04 -20.75 3.96
N ASP A 276 0.05 -19.52 4.47
CA ASP A 276 -0.06 -19.26 5.91
C ASP A 276 -1.53 -19.38 6.38
N GLU A 277 -1.75 -19.23 7.69
CA GLU A 277 -3.10 -19.25 8.30
C GLU A 277 -4.04 -18.17 7.74
N LYS A 278 -3.50 -17.15 7.07
CA LYS A 278 -4.22 -16.02 6.45
C LYS A 278 -4.37 -16.19 4.93
N GLY A 279 -3.99 -17.35 4.38
CA GLY A 279 -4.08 -17.65 2.95
C GLY A 279 -3.05 -16.92 2.09
N ASN A 280 -1.99 -16.36 2.67
CA ASN A 280 -0.89 -15.75 1.92
C ASN A 280 0.08 -16.82 1.43
N ILE A 281 0.60 -16.65 0.21
CA ILE A 281 1.73 -17.47 -0.25
C ILE A 281 2.93 -17.25 0.66
N ILE A 282 3.54 -18.34 1.11
CA ILE A 282 4.83 -18.37 1.80
C ILE A 282 5.77 -19.40 1.14
N PRO A 283 7.09 -19.18 1.14
CA PRO A 283 8.05 -20.21 0.78
C PRO A 283 8.04 -21.34 1.81
N VAL A 284 7.84 -22.58 1.37
CA VAL A 284 7.98 -23.77 2.23
C VAL A 284 9.44 -24.20 2.17
N SER A 285 10.17 -23.90 3.24
CA SER A 285 11.50 -24.45 3.47
C SER A 285 11.40 -25.98 3.56
N MET A 286 12.14 -26.71 2.71
CA MET A 286 12.25 -28.18 2.83
C MET A 286 12.93 -28.64 4.14
N ALA A 287 13.44 -27.72 4.96
CA ALA A 287 14.08 -28.05 6.23
C ALA A 287 13.09 -28.13 7.41
N GLU A 288 11.86 -27.63 7.27
CA GLU A 288 10.85 -27.63 8.34
C GLU A 288 9.88 -28.84 8.28
N SER A 289 10.11 -29.76 7.34
CA SER A 289 9.31 -31.00 7.22
C SER A 289 9.91 -32.19 7.98
N LEU A 290 10.72 -31.95 9.00
CA LEU A 290 11.13 -32.98 9.96
C LEU A 290 10.40 -32.73 11.26
N ASP A 291 9.55 -33.68 11.62
CA ASP A 291 8.70 -33.67 12.81
C ASP A 291 9.43 -33.13 14.06
N ASP A 292 8.99 -31.99 14.58
CA ASP A 292 9.40 -31.43 15.88
C ASP A 292 8.73 -32.18 17.05
N GLU A 293 8.92 -33.50 17.08
CA GLU A 293 8.68 -34.35 18.26
C GLU A 293 10.02 -34.64 18.95
N ALA A 294 10.76 -33.58 19.34
CA ALA A 294 11.78 -33.64 20.40
C ALA A 294 12.49 -32.29 20.62
N ALA A 295 11.91 -31.40 21.45
CA ALA A 295 12.68 -30.53 22.34
C ALA A 295 11.76 -29.80 23.34
N ASP A 296 11.17 -30.55 24.27
CA ASP A 296 10.81 -30.01 25.58
C ASP A 296 12.10 -29.65 26.32
N THR A 297 12.39 -28.36 26.49
CA THR A 297 13.11 -27.87 27.67
C THR A 297 12.65 -26.46 28.03
N ASN A 298 11.95 -26.41 29.16
CA ASN A 298 11.59 -25.21 29.92
C ASN A 298 12.72 -24.18 30.07
N HIS A 299 12.49 -22.96 29.59
CA HIS A 299 13.09 -21.77 30.19
C HIS A 299 12.04 -20.66 30.32
N GLU A 300 11.43 -20.61 31.51
CA GLU A 300 10.78 -19.42 32.04
C GLU A 300 11.78 -18.26 32.06
N PHE A 301 11.47 -17.19 31.33
CA PHE A 301 12.02 -15.86 31.61
C PHE A 301 10.87 -15.01 32.14
N THR A 302 10.86 -14.81 33.45
CA THR A 302 9.91 -13.96 34.15
C THR A 302 10.37 -12.52 34.04
N ASP A 303 9.64 -11.68 33.31
CA ASP A 303 9.74 -10.23 33.45
C ASP A 303 8.53 -9.72 34.24
N ALA A 304 8.82 -9.30 35.48
CA ALA A 304 7.88 -8.63 36.35
C ALA A 304 7.53 -7.24 35.78
N VAL A 305 6.25 -7.00 35.53
CA VAL A 305 5.73 -5.68 35.15
C VAL A 305 5.26 -4.98 36.42
N GLU A 306 5.94 -3.89 36.80
CA GLU A 306 5.43 -2.97 37.82
C GLU A 306 4.33 -2.08 37.20
N ASP A 307 3.13 -2.16 37.78
CA ASP A 307 1.98 -1.32 37.47
C ASP A 307 2.26 0.16 37.84
N VAL A 308 2.19 1.05 36.84
CA VAL A 308 2.10 2.50 37.04
C VAL A 308 0.79 2.98 36.41
N PRO A 309 -0.05 3.78 37.11
CA PRO A 309 -1.36 4.17 36.59
C PRO A 309 -1.25 5.15 35.42
N GLU A 310 -2.04 4.89 34.38
CA GLU A 310 -2.22 5.78 33.22
C GLU A 310 -2.90 7.10 33.63
N PRO A 311 -2.39 8.27 33.17
CA PRO A 311 -3.19 9.49 33.13
C PRO A 311 -3.96 9.61 31.80
N GLU A 312 -5.20 10.04 31.94
CA GLU A 312 -6.19 10.27 30.90
C GLU A 312 -5.78 11.31 29.83
N CYS A 313 -6.22 11.05 28.59
CA CYS A 313 -6.42 11.96 27.46
C CYS A 313 -5.21 12.59 26.70
N GLY A 314 -5.10 12.21 25.42
CA GLY A 314 -5.10 13.17 24.29
C GLY A 314 -3.77 13.57 23.60
N ARG A 315 -3.62 13.14 22.34
CA ARG A 315 -2.77 13.68 21.23
C ARG A 315 -1.24 13.83 21.43
N GLY A 316 -0.48 13.18 20.54
CA GLY A 316 0.36 13.92 19.61
C GLY A 316 1.73 14.46 20.06
N HIS A 317 2.35 13.95 21.14
CA HIS A 317 3.74 14.31 21.46
C HIS A 317 4.61 13.07 21.71
N ARG A 318 5.30 12.60 20.66
CA ARG A 318 6.60 11.94 20.89
C ARG A 318 7.56 13.02 21.40
N LYS A 319 8.32 12.73 22.46
CA LYS A 319 9.44 13.59 22.88
C LYS A 319 10.34 13.84 21.67
N ARG A 320 10.30 15.06 21.13
CA ARG A 320 11.16 15.50 20.04
C ARG A 320 12.60 15.51 20.54
N VAL A 321 13.42 14.61 20.01
CA VAL A 321 14.85 14.89 19.91
C VAL A 321 15.00 15.80 18.69
N GLN A 322 15.33 17.08 18.89
CA GLN A 322 15.63 17.98 17.79
C GLN A 322 16.82 17.42 16.99
N VAL A 323 16.57 16.88 15.81
CA VAL A 323 17.62 16.58 14.84
C VAL A 323 17.83 17.84 14.02
N LYS A 324 18.88 18.60 14.33
CA LYS A 324 19.28 19.87 13.66
C LYS A 324 19.57 19.78 12.14
N LYS A 325 19.25 18.67 11.47
CA LYS A 325 19.80 18.34 10.15
C LYS A 325 18.93 18.73 8.94
N TYR A 326 17.70 19.19 9.16
CA TYR A 326 16.74 19.43 8.06
C TYR A 326 16.15 20.85 8.00
N ALA A 327 16.72 21.82 8.72
CA ALA A 327 16.39 23.23 8.55
C ALA A 327 17.29 23.85 7.48
N GLY A 328 16.94 23.70 6.20
CA GLY A 328 17.66 24.35 5.10
C GLY A 328 16.79 24.53 3.86
N GLU A 329 16.90 25.71 3.25
CA GLU A 329 16.14 26.29 2.12
C GLU A 329 16.27 25.53 0.78
N PHE A 330 16.60 24.24 0.79
CA PHE A 330 16.90 23.46 -0.42
C PHE A 330 15.66 23.08 -1.25
N TRP A 331 14.45 23.20 -0.69
CA TRP A 331 13.22 22.75 -1.34
C TRP A 331 12.59 23.74 -2.33
N GLU A 332 13.07 24.98 -2.42
CA GLU A 332 12.42 25.99 -3.27
C GLU A 332 12.87 26.00 -4.74
N ALA A 333 13.80 25.13 -5.15
CA ALA A 333 14.44 25.27 -6.47
C ALA A 333 13.94 24.35 -7.60
N HIS A 334 13.23 23.23 -7.36
CA HIS A 334 12.88 22.26 -8.43
C HIS A 334 11.44 21.77 -8.36
#